data_AF-A0AAN0NDL7-F1
#
_entry.id   AF-A0AAN0NDL7-F1
#
_cell.length_a   1.000
_cell.length_b   1.000
_cell.length_c   1.000
_cell.angle_alpha   90.00
_cell.angle_beta   90.00
_cell.angle_gamma   90.00
#
_symmetry.space_group_name_H-M   'P 1'
#
loop_
_entity.id
_entity.type
_entity.pdbx_description
1 polymer ?
#
loop_
_entity_poly.entity_id
_entity_poly.type
_entity_poly.pdbx_seq_one_letter_code
_entity_poly.pdbx_strand_id
1 'polypeptide(L)'
;MIDGVEYKGIEFEMVTYDLKKNRSQFTVTLHEGKNRQIRKMFAHFKIPVLKLHRYAIGSLELEDMKIGMYRELRPFEVKKLLLTKKG
;
A
#
# COMPACT_ATOMS: atom_id res chain seq x y z
N MET A 1 -17.00 1.27 8.59
CA MET A 1 -16.50 1.62 9.94
C MET A 1 -16.02 0.35 10.61
N ILE A 2 -14.84 0.36 11.23
CA ILE A 2 -14.26 -0.78 11.95
C ILE A 2 -13.71 -0.23 13.27
N ASP A 3 -14.15 -0.78 14.40
CA ASP A 3 -13.77 -0.35 15.75
C ASP A 3 -13.95 1.17 15.98
N GLY A 4 -15.05 1.74 15.49
CA GLY A 4 -15.33 3.18 15.59
C GLY A 4 -14.50 4.07 14.66
N VAL A 5 -13.62 3.50 13.85
CA VAL A 5 -12.83 4.21 12.84
C VAL A 5 -13.50 4.06 11.47
N GLU A 6 -13.81 5.19 10.83
CA GLU A 6 -14.24 5.22 9.44
C GLU A 6 -13.04 5.18 8.52
N TYR A 7 -12.96 4.24 7.58
CA TYR A 7 -11.90 4.20 6.57
C TYR A 7 -12.45 4.65 5.22
N LYS A 8 -11.72 5.50 4.49
CA LYS A 8 -12.13 6.09 3.20
C LYS A 8 -10.99 6.04 2.20
N GLY A 9 -11.33 6.14 0.91
CA GLY A 9 -10.33 6.21 -0.16
C GLY A 9 -9.41 5.00 -0.19
N ILE A 10 -9.99 3.79 -0.12
CA ILE A 10 -9.28 2.53 -0.26
C ILE A 10 -9.68 1.92 -1.60
N GLU A 11 -8.70 1.60 -2.43
CA GLU A 11 -8.90 0.92 -3.70
C GLU A 11 -8.18 -0.43 -3.66
N PHE A 12 -8.83 -1.46 -4.19
CA PHE A 12 -8.29 -2.82 -4.25
C PHE A 12 -8.20 -3.27 -5.70
N GLU A 13 -7.06 -3.85 -6.05
CA GLU A 13 -6.85 -4.53 -7.32
C GLU A 13 -6.35 -5.94 -7.02
N MET A 14 -7.07 -6.95 -7.51
CA MET A 14 -6.63 -8.35 -7.37
C MET A 14 -5.51 -8.61 -8.38
N VAL A 15 -4.36 -9.04 -7.87
CA VAL A 15 -3.21 -9.34 -8.71
C VAL A 15 -3.22 -10.82 -9.08
N THR A 16 -3.29 -11.71 -8.09
CA THR A 16 -3.25 -13.17 -8.31
C THR A 16 -3.88 -13.94 -7.16
N TYR A 17 -4.39 -15.14 -7.46
CA TYR A 17 -4.75 -16.15 -6.47
C TYR A 17 -3.99 -17.45 -6.72
N ASP A 18 -3.26 -17.93 -5.71
CA ASP A 18 -2.57 -19.22 -5.72
C ASP A 18 -3.47 -20.28 -5.08
N LEU A 19 -4.09 -21.11 -5.92
CA LEU A 19 -4.97 -22.21 -5.51
C LEU A 19 -4.26 -23.25 -4.64
N LYS A 20 -2.98 -23.55 -4.92
CA LYS A 20 -2.25 -24.60 -4.20
C LYS A 20 -1.90 -24.17 -2.79
N LYS A 21 -1.56 -22.89 -2.62
CA LYS A 21 -1.21 -22.31 -1.31
C LYS A 21 -2.41 -21.70 -0.57
N ASN A 22 -3.56 -21.60 -1.25
CA ASN A 22 -4.74 -20.89 -0.78
C ASN A 22 -4.40 -19.45 -0.34
N ARG A 23 -3.77 -18.68 -1.23
CA ARG A 23 -3.30 -17.31 -0.95
C ARG A 23 -3.67 -16.36 -2.07
N SER A 24 -4.17 -15.19 -1.68
CA SER A 24 -4.43 -14.09 -2.60
C SER A 24 -3.40 -12.98 -2.42
N GLN A 25 -3.05 -12.32 -3.51
CA GLN A 25 -2.26 -11.10 -3.52
C GLN A 25 -3.09 -9.96 -4.08
N PHE A 26 -3.09 -8.85 -3.36
CA PHE A 26 -3.79 -7.63 -3.73
C PHE A 26 -2.82 -6.45 -3.74
N THR A 27 -3.01 -5.56 -4.70
CA THR A 27 -2.54 -4.19 -4.59
C THR A 27 -3.63 -3.40 -3.87
N VAL A 28 -3.24 -2.68 -2.82
CA VAL A 28 -4.17 -1.83 -2.07
C VAL A 28 -3.62 -0.41 -2.07
N THR A 29 -4.36 0.50 -2.66
CA THR A 29 -4.04 1.93 -2.65
C THR A 29 -4.80 2.60 -1.54
N LEU A 30 -4.07 3.36 -0.71
CA LEU A 30 -4.64 4.15 0.38
C LEU A 30 -4.45 5.63 0.08
N HIS A 31 -5.53 6.39 0.16
CA HIS A 31 -5.50 7.86 0.13
C HIS A 31 -5.43 8.47 1.54
N GLU A 32 -5.36 7.63 2.57
CA GLU A 32 -5.19 8.02 3.98
C GLU A 32 -4.17 7.09 4.70
N GLY A 33 -3.68 7.51 5.87
CA GLY A 33 -2.58 6.85 6.57
C GLY A 33 -2.90 6.44 8.01
N LYS A 34 -4.03 5.79 8.28
CA LYS A 34 -4.40 5.45 9.67
C LYS A 34 -3.57 4.29 10.24
N ASN A 35 -3.35 4.31 11.56
CA ASN A 35 -2.50 3.32 12.23
C ASN A 35 -2.98 1.89 11.98
N ARG A 36 -2.11 1.10 11.34
CA ARG A 36 -2.33 -0.33 11.02
C ARG A 36 -3.62 -0.59 10.22
N GLN A 37 -4.10 0.39 9.45
CA GLN A 37 -5.37 0.34 8.71
C GLN A 37 -5.58 -0.95 7.92
N ILE A 38 -4.63 -1.34 7.06
CA ILE A 38 -4.72 -2.61 6.29
C ILE A 38 -4.90 -3.80 7.23
N ARG A 39 -4.05 -3.92 8.26
CA ARG A 39 -4.08 -5.07 9.15
C ARG A 39 -5.39 -5.14 9.96
N LYS A 40 -5.88 -3.99 10.45
CA LYS A 40 -7.16 -3.90 11.18
C LYS A 40 -8.34 -4.24 10.28
N MET A 41 -8.34 -3.72 9.06
CA MET A 41 -9.39 -3.95 8.08
C MET A 41 -9.53 -5.43 7.71
N PHE A 42 -8.43 -6.10 7.36
CA PHE A 42 -8.47 -7.53 7.03
C PHE A 42 -8.78 -8.41 8.26
N ALA A 43 -8.25 -8.06 9.44
CA ALA A 43 -8.53 -8.78 10.68
C ALA A 43 -10.02 -8.75 11.06
N HIS A 44 -10.73 -7.65 10.79
CA HIS A 44 -12.18 -7.54 11.00
C HIS A 44 -12.96 -8.63 10.24
N PHE A 45 -12.52 -8.98 9.03
CA PHE A 45 -13.09 -10.07 8.22
C PHE A 45 -12.47 -11.45 8.52
N LYS A 46 -11.65 -11.56 9.58
CA LYS A 46 -10.92 -12.79 9.94
C LYS A 46 -9.98 -13.29 8.84
N ILE A 47 -9.47 -12.38 8.00
CA ILE A 47 -8.53 -12.69 6.93
C ILE A 47 -7.10 -12.32 7.40
N PRO A 48 -6.17 -13.29 7.52
CA PRO A 48 -4.82 -13.01 7.97
C PRO A 48 -3.98 -12.34 6.88
N VAL A 49 -3.37 -11.18 7.19
CA VAL A 49 -2.39 -10.53 6.32
C VAL A 49 -1.01 -11.16 6.56
N LEU A 50 -0.64 -12.10 5.68
CA LEU A 50 0.62 -12.85 5.76
C LEU A 50 1.85 -11.99 5.47
N LYS A 51 1.78 -11.12 4.47
CA LYS A 51 2.84 -10.18 4.08
C LYS A 51 2.21 -8.84 3.73
N LEU A 52 2.81 -7.76 4.21
CA LEU A 52 2.44 -6.40 3.86
C LEU A 52 3.70 -5.68 3.45
N HIS A 53 3.73 -5.20 2.21
CA HIS A 53 4.87 -4.50 1.64
C HIS A 53 4.35 -3.23 0.96
N ARG A 54 4.89 -2.08 1.36
CA ARG A 54 4.56 -0.81 0.71
C ARG A 54 5.46 -0.66 -0.50
N TYR A 55 4.91 -0.97 -1.67
CA TYR A 55 5.63 -0.96 -2.94
C TYR A 55 5.81 0.45 -3.52
N ALA A 56 4.84 1.35 -3.27
CA ALA A 56 4.84 2.70 -3.82
C ALA A 56 4.35 3.75 -2.81
N ILE A 57 4.74 5.01 -3.02
CA ILE A 57 4.23 6.19 -2.33
C ILE A 57 4.00 7.30 -3.37
N GLY A 58 2.74 7.65 -3.59
CA GLY A 58 2.38 8.62 -4.62
C GLY A 58 2.90 8.17 -5.99
N SER A 59 3.82 8.94 -6.56
CA SER A 59 4.43 8.63 -7.86
C SER A 59 5.78 7.91 -7.79
N LEU A 60 6.25 7.55 -6.59
CA LEU A 60 7.49 6.81 -6.37
C LEU A 60 7.20 5.32 -6.20
N GLU A 61 7.98 4.48 -6.87
CA GLU A 61 7.98 3.03 -6.70
C GLU A 61 9.32 2.55 -6.16
N LEU A 62 9.33 1.39 -5.51
CA LEU A 62 10.56 0.76 -5.02
C LEU A 62 11.47 0.24 -6.15
N GLU A 63 10.94 0.03 -7.36
CA GLU A 63 11.66 -0.54 -8.50
C GLU A 63 12.45 -1.80 -8.05
N ASP A 64 13.74 -1.89 -8.37
CA ASP A 64 14.63 -3.01 -8.00
C ASP A 64 15.45 -2.76 -6.71
N MET A 65 15.01 -1.85 -5.84
CA MET A 65 15.75 -1.51 -4.62
C MET A 65 15.80 -2.67 -3.63
N LYS A 66 17.02 -3.09 -3.26
CA LYS A 66 17.22 -4.15 -2.28
C LYS A 66 16.81 -3.72 -0.87
N ILE A 67 16.43 -4.70 -0.06
CA ILE A 67 16.07 -4.49 1.35
C ILE A 67 17.24 -3.81 2.09
N GLY A 68 16.93 -2.76 2.84
CA GLY A 68 17.91 -2.01 3.63
C GLY A 68 18.70 -0.96 2.84
N MET A 69 18.55 -0.90 1.52
CA MET A 69 19.16 0.14 0.70
C MET A 69 18.29 1.39 0.66
N TYR A 70 18.91 2.51 0.35
CA TYR A 70 18.24 3.76 0.00
C TYR A 70 18.97 4.41 -1.18
N ARG A 71 18.29 5.32 -1.87
CA ARG A 71 18.88 6.18 -2.88
C ARG A 71 18.30 7.58 -2.77
N GLU A 72 19.02 8.56 -3.29
CA GLU A 72 18.46 9.89 -3.49
C GLU A 72 17.42 9.87 -4.62
N LEU A 73 16.45 10.77 -4.51
CA LEU A 73 15.47 10.99 -5.55
C LEU A 73 16.11 11.73 -6.72
N ARG A 74 15.78 11.31 -7.94
CA ARG A 74 16.21 12.00 -9.17
C ARG A 74 15.49 13.34 -9.25
N PRO A 75 16.09 14.38 -9.85
CA PRO A 75 15.48 15.72 -9.91
C PRO A 75 14.05 15.74 -10.47
N PHE A 76 13.75 14.87 -11.45
CA PHE A 76 12.40 14.78 -12.01
C PHE A 76 11.38 14.13 -11.05
N GLU A 77 11.81 13.19 -10.19
CA GLU A 77 10.96 12.56 -9.18
C GLU A 77 10.58 13.59 -8.13
N VAL A 78 11.54 14.40 -7.68
CA VAL A 78 11.31 15.54 -6.79
C VAL A 78 10.31 16.51 -7.43
N LYS A 79 10.53 16.89 -8.69
CA LYS A 79 9.60 17.77 -9.41
C LYS A 79 8.19 17.17 -9.47
N LYS A 80 8.04 15.89 -9.80
CA LYS A 80 6.75 15.20 -9.89
C LYS A 80 6.01 15.22 -8.55
N LEU A 81 6.72 14.96 -7.44
CA LEU A 81 6.16 15.02 -6.08
C LEU A 81 5.67 16.43 -5.71
N LEU A 82 6.44 17.45 -6.06
CA LEU A 82 6.06 18.84 -5.77
C LEU A 82 4.85 19.29 -6.59
N LEU A 83 4.72 18.82 -7.83
CA LEU A 83 3.57 19.10 -8.70
C LEU A 83 2.31 18.32 -8.30
N THR A 84 2.46 17.20 -7.58
CA THR A 84 1.33 16.41 -7.06
C THR A 84 0.76 16.96 -5.75
N LYS A 85 1.17 18.16 -5.31
CA LYS A 85 0.49 18.90 -4.22
C LYS A 85 -0.98 19.16 -4.61
N LYS A 86 -1.84 18.18 -4.30
CA LYS A 86 -3.21 18.45 -3.91
C LYS A 86 -3.11 19.10 -2.52
N GLY A 87 -3.43 20.39 -2.47
CA GLY A 87 -3.88 21.01 -1.22
C GLY A 87 -5.15 20.33 -0.72
#